data_AF-A0A7K9S1F5-F1
#
_entry.id   AF-A0A7K9S1F5-F1
#
_cell.length_a   1.000
_cell.length_b   1.000
_cell.length_c   1.000
_cell.angle_alpha   90.00
_cell.angle_beta   90.00
_cell.angle_gamma   90.00
#
_symmetry.space_group_name_H-M   'P 1'
#
loop_
_entity.id
_entity.type
_entity.pdbx_description
1 polymer ?
#
loop_
_entity_poly.entity_id
_entity_poly.type
_entity_poly.pdbx_seq_one_letter_code
_entity_poly.pdbx_strand_id
1 'polypeptide(L)'
;SFTDPSVSMDLLRAVLQPSINEEIRAIFNKYMKFFQTAAINVRDNVGEEVDPEQLIQETCRSCLEQAKLLFSDGKKVIPRLPHEQAVPKRARQMDEEVSRRGSPVPKKRKGRPPGQSLSNDRGVSGMAWKLKVSEPVKRDGPKWDPSRLTETTTFVLGSRANKALGMGGTRGRLYIKHPHLFKYAADPQDKHWLTEQQHMRAIGGKMAYLLIEEDIRDLAASEDYRDSVDLRLEELKPFIPPAWMTEKMQKHMETLRRGGDVPPPEDPPE
;
A
#
# COMPACT_ATOMS: atom_id res chain seq x y z
N SER A 1 20.56 -2.82 -46.68
CA SER A 1 19.54 -3.21 -47.67
C SER A 1 18.16 -3.13 -47.04
N PHE A 2 17.15 -2.65 -47.76
CA PHE A 2 15.73 -2.61 -47.34
C PHE A 2 15.08 -4.01 -47.16
N THR A 3 15.91 -5.06 -47.11
CA THR A 3 15.53 -6.47 -46.99
C THR A 3 15.77 -7.00 -45.58
N ASP A 4 16.41 -6.23 -44.69
CA ASP A 4 16.52 -6.58 -43.27
C ASP A 4 15.20 -6.19 -42.56
N PRO A 5 14.44 -7.16 -42.02
CA PRO A 5 13.17 -6.90 -41.34
C PRO A 5 13.28 -5.85 -40.22
N SER A 6 14.41 -5.79 -39.52
CA SER A 6 14.62 -4.84 -38.41
C SER A 6 14.70 -3.40 -38.93
N VAL A 7 15.41 -3.21 -40.05
CA VAL A 7 15.57 -1.90 -40.70
C VAL A 7 14.22 -1.38 -41.23
N SER A 8 13.38 -2.26 -41.78
CA SER A 8 12.02 -1.88 -42.22
C SER A 8 11.14 -1.43 -41.05
N MET A 9 11.23 -2.09 -39.89
CA MET A 9 10.49 -1.70 -38.69
C MET A 9 11.00 -0.39 -38.07
N ASP A 10 12.31 -0.16 -38.06
CA ASP A 10 12.90 1.08 -37.56
C ASP A 10 12.50 2.30 -38.40
N LEU A 11 12.35 2.11 -39.72
CA LEU A 11 11.85 3.14 -40.63
C LEU A 11 10.38 3.48 -40.32
N LEU A 12 9.53 2.47 -40.13
CA LEU A 12 8.14 2.68 -39.72
C LEU A 12 8.06 3.44 -38.39
N ARG A 13 8.87 3.04 -37.39
CA ARG A 13 8.98 3.75 -36.12
C ARG A 13 9.42 5.21 -36.34
N ALA A 14 10.37 5.48 -37.22
CA ALA A 14 10.82 6.84 -37.53
C ALA A 14 9.69 7.73 -38.07
N VAL A 15 8.86 7.20 -38.97
CA VAL A 15 7.73 7.91 -39.59
C VAL A 15 6.63 8.22 -38.57
N LEU A 16 6.34 7.29 -37.65
CA LEU A 16 5.29 7.47 -36.64
C LEU A 16 5.75 8.27 -35.41
N GLN A 17 7.06 8.37 -35.17
CA GLN A 17 7.63 9.01 -33.98
C GLN A 17 7.10 10.43 -33.71
N PRO A 18 6.96 11.34 -34.70
CA PRO A 18 6.49 12.70 -34.45
C PRO A 18 5.06 12.74 -33.89
N SER A 19 4.13 12.00 -34.48
CA SER A 19 2.74 11.91 -34.02
C SER A 19 2.66 11.32 -32.61
N ILE A 20 3.42 10.24 -32.36
CA ILE A 20 3.48 9.61 -31.03
C ILE A 20 4.05 10.59 -29.99
N ASN A 21 5.07 11.38 -30.34
CA ASN A 21 5.65 12.36 -29.44
C ASN A 21 4.67 13.47 -29.06
N GLU A 22 3.80 13.92 -29.97
CA GLU A 22 2.76 14.90 -29.68
C GLU A 22 1.75 14.36 -28.67
N GLU A 23 1.30 13.12 -28.84
CA GLU A 23 0.39 12.48 -27.89
C GLU A 23 1.03 12.28 -26.52
N ILE A 24 2.30 11.82 -26.48
CA ILE A 24 3.06 11.68 -25.24
C ILE A 24 3.17 13.03 -24.52
N ARG A 25 3.50 14.10 -25.24
CA ARG A 25 3.54 15.46 -24.66
C ARG A 25 2.18 15.88 -24.11
N ALA A 26 1.10 15.65 -24.85
CA ALA A 26 -0.25 15.96 -24.39
C ALA A 26 -0.62 15.21 -23.11
N ILE A 27 -0.17 13.96 -22.95
CA ILE A 27 -0.33 13.19 -21.72
C ILE A 27 0.46 13.82 -20.57
N PHE A 28 1.76 14.09 -20.76
CA PHE A 28 2.59 14.70 -19.70
C PHE A 28 2.06 16.06 -19.27
N ASN A 29 1.56 16.89 -20.19
CA ASN A 29 0.97 18.19 -19.87
C ASN A 29 -0.22 18.09 -18.89
N LYS A 30 -1.01 17.01 -18.94
CA LYS A 30 -2.12 16.79 -17.99
C LYS A 30 -1.64 16.60 -16.55
N TYR A 31 -0.44 16.07 -16.37
CA TYR A 31 0.15 15.76 -15.07
C TYR A 31 1.26 16.73 -14.65
N MET A 32 1.69 17.63 -15.54
CA MET A 32 2.87 18.48 -15.36
C MET A 32 2.84 19.31 -14.08
N LYS A 33 1.67 19.84 -13.72
CA LYS A 33 1.49 20.60 -12.47
C LYS A 33 1.95 19.84 -11.22
N PHE A 34 1.76 18.52 -11.18
CA PHE A 34 2.17 17.71 -10.03
C PHE A 34 3.69 17.55 -9.97
N PHE A 35 4.34 17.38 -11.12
CA PHE A 35 5.81 17.32 -11.19
C PHE A 35 6.44 18.66 -10.81
N GLN A 36 5.87 19.77 -11.28
CA GLN A 36 6.32 21.12 -10.93
C GLN A 36 6.20 21.39 -9.43
N THR A 37 5.03 21.13 -8.83
CA THR A 37 4.84 21.30 -7.38
C THR A 37 5.81 20.44 -6.59
N ALA A 38 6.01 19.18 -6.98
CA ALA A 38 6.95 18.29 -6.29
C ALA A 38 8.40 18.77 -6.41
N ALA A 39 8.83 19.22 -7.59
CA ALA A 39 10.20 19.66 -7.82
C ALA A 39 10.52 20.96 -7.09
N ILE A 40 9.58 21.92 -7.05
CA ILE A 40 9.69 23.14 -6.25
C ILE A 40 9.82 22.77 -4.76
N ASN A 41 8.95 21.90 -4.26
CA ASN A 41 9.02 21.47 -2.86
C ASN A 41 10.37 20.80 -2.52
N VAL A 42 10.94 20.01 -3.44
CA VAL A 42 12.26 19.41 -3.21
C VAL A 42 13.34 20.49 -3.12
N ARG A 43 13.37 21.45 -4.05
CA ARG A 43 14.31 22.57 -4.02
C ARG A 43 14.17 23.38 -2.73
N ASP A 44 12.95 23.69 -2.33
CA ASP A 44 12.70 24.50 -1.12
C ASP A 44 13.17 23.79 0.17
N ASN A 45 13.24 22.45 0.19
CA ASN A 45 13.75 21.68 1.33
C ASN A 45 15.25 21.38 1.28
N VAL A 46 15.84 21.28 0.09
CA VAL A 46 17.25 20.87 -0.08
C VAL A 46 18.17 22.07 -0.25
N GLY A 47 17.75 23.10 -0.98
CA GLY A 47 18.54 24.28 -1.31
C GLY A 47 18.48 24.63 -2.80
N GLU A 48 18.97 25.84 -3.14
CA GLU A 48 18.93 26.37 -4.51
C GLU A 48 19.85 25.64 -5.52
N GLU A 49 20.70 24.74 -5.03
CA GLU A 49 21.50 23.83 -5.87
C GLU A 49 20.66 22.82 -6.67
N VAL A 50 19.40 22.58 -6.26
CA VAL A 50 18.49 21.70 -6.98
C VAL A 50 17.83 22.46 -8.13
N ASP A 51 18.09 22.02 -9.36
CA ASP A 51 17.35 22.47 -10.55
C ASP A 51 16.01 21.71 -10.67
N PRO A 52 14.85 22.38 -10.48
CA PRO A 52 13.54 21.75 -10.59
C PRO A 52 13.26 21.24 -12.00
N GLU A 53 13.75 21.94 -13.04
CA GLU A 53 13.48 21.57 -14.43
C GLU A 53 14.21 20.28 -14.80
N GLN A 54 15.47 20.15 -14.37
CA GLN A 54 16.22 18.91 -14.52
C GLN A 54 15.49 17.73 -13.83
N LEU A 55 14.99 17.92 -12.60
CA LEU A 55 14.29 16.88 -11.86
C LEU A 55 12.98 16.44 -12.54
N ILE A 56 12.24 17.40 -13.11
CA ILE A 56 11.02 17.13 -13.88
C ILE A 56 11.37 16.32 -15.14
N GLN A 57 12.42 16.70 -15.87
CA GLN A 57 12.85 15.99 -17.08
C GLN A 57 13.31 14.55 -16.78
N GLU A 58 14.08 14.36 -15.70
CA GLU A 58 14.50 13.03 -15.23
C GLU A 58 13.30 12.16 -14.85
N THR A 59 12.31 12.75 -14.17
CA THR A 59 11.07 12.04 -13.80
C THR A 59 10.27 11.64 -15.04
N CYS A 60 10.13 12.55 -16.02
CA CYS A 60 9.45 12.25 -17.28
C CYS A 60 10.14 11.11 -18.05
N ARG A 61 11.48 11.11 -18.12
CA ARG A 61 12.26 10.03 -18.74
C ARG A 61 12.06 8.70 -18.00
N SER A 62 12.05 8.72 -16.67
CA SER A 62 11.81 7.54 -15.84
C SER A 62 10.43 6.94 -16.07
N CYS A 63 9.38 7.76 -16.23
CA CYS A 63 8.04 7.28 -16.58
C CYS A 63 8.00 6.54 -17.91
N LEU A 64 8.68 7.06 -18.94
CA LEU A 64 8.76 6.42 -20.26
C LEU A 64 9.54 5.10 -20.20
N GLU A 65 10.60 5.03 -19.38
CA GLU A 65 11.36 3.79 -19.16
C GLU A 65 10.48 2.69 -18.54
N GLN A 66 9.67 3.04 -17.54
CA GLN A 66 8.72 2.09 -16.93
C GLN A 66 7.64 1.64 -17.93
N ALA A 67 7.20 2.51 -18.83
CA ALA A 67 6.20 2.18 -19.84
C ALA A 67 6.68 1.13 -20.85
N LYS A 68 7.99 0.97 -21.06
CA LYS A 68 8.55 -0.10 -21.92
C LYS A 68 8.15 -1.50 -21.46
N LEU A 69 7.90 -1.69 -20.17
CA LEU A 69 7.46 -2.97 -19.60
C LEU A 69 6.10 -3.44 -20.16
N LEU A 70 5.27 -2.51 -20.66
CA LEU A 70 4.00 -2.83 -21.32
C LEU A 70 4.18 -3.60 -22.63
N PHE A 71 5.37 -3.52 -23.24
CA PHE A 71 5.69 -4.09 -24.55
C PHE A 71 6.76 -5.19 -24.49
N SER A 72 7.12 -5.66 -23.29
CA SER A 72 8.09 -6.74 -23.08
C SER A 72 7.39 -8.10 -22.95
N ASP A 73 7.99 -9.17 -23.51
CA ASP A 73 7.37 -10.49 -23.60
C ASP A 73 7.26 -11.21 -22.23
N GLY A 74 6.06 -11.16 -21.64
CA GLY A 74 5.40 -12.26 -20.92
C GLY A 74 5.97 -12.87 -19.63
N LYS A 75 7.25 -12.72 -19.24
CA LYS A 75 7.81 -13.41 -18.05
C LYS A 75 7.91 -12.58 -16.77
N LYS A 76 7.47 -11.32 -16.80
CA LYS A 76 7.19 -10.57 -15.57
C LYS A 76 5.82 -9.95 -15.71
N VAL A 77 4.85 -10.65 -15.13
CA VAL A 77 3.48 -10.17 -14.90
C VAL A 77 3.55 -8.71 -14.46
N ILE A 78 3.13 -7.81 -15.35
CA ILE A 78 2.67 -6.48 -14.96
C ILE A 78 1.63 -6.73 -13.87
N PRO A 79 1.81 -6.27 -12.62
CA PRO A 79 0.78 -6.43 -11.61
C PRO A 79 -0.42 -5.57 -12.01
N ARG A 80 -1.32 -6.13 -12.83
CA ARG A 80 -2.70 -5.66 -12.88
C ARG A 80 -3.31 -6.07 -11.55
N LEU A 81 -3.84 -5.08 -10.84
CA LEU A 81 -4.68 -5.24 -9.66
C LEU A 81 -5.79 -6.27 -9.95
N PRO A 82 -5.87 -7.41 -9.24
CA PRO A 82 -7.00 -8.31 -9.37
C PRO A 82 -8.15 -7.84 -8.48
N HIS A 83 -9.21 -7.37 -9.12
CA HIS A 83 -10.57 -7.49 -8.61
C HIS A 83 -11.12 -8.87 -9.00
N GLU A 84 -11.83 -9.47 -8.04
CA GLU A 84 -12.70 -10.67 -8.11
C GLU A 84 -12.07 -12.08 -8.13
N GLN A 85 -12.27 -12.74 -6.98
CA GLN A 85 -12.81 -14.09 -6.80
C GLN A 85 -12.20 -15.27 -7.59
N ALA A 86 -11.40 -16.08 -6.89
CA ALA A 86 -11.50 -17.55 -6.95
C ALA A 86 -10.76 -18.20 -5.76
N VAL A 87 -11.46 -19.13 -5.12
CA VAL A 87 -11.07 -19.97 -3.99
C VAL A 87 -9.87 -20.87 -4.33
N PRO A 88 -8.86 -21.05 -3.44
CA PRO A 88 -7.85 -22.08 -3.65
C PRO A 88 -8.17 -23.34 -2.84
N LYS A 89 -8.52 -24.44 -3.53
CA LYS A 89 -8.30 -25.79 -2.98
C LYS A 89 -6.82 -26.14 -3.15
N ARG A 90 -6.13 -26.35 -2.03
CA ARG A 90 -4.77 -26.92 -1.99
C ARG A 90 -4.82 -28.41 -2.34
N ALA A 91 -3.87 -28.81 -3.17
CA ALA A 91 -3.41 -30.17 -3.34
C ALA A 91 -2.73 -30.69 -2.06
N ARG A 92 -2.77 -32.01 -1.84
CA ARG A 92 -1.83 -32.70 -0.97
C ARG A 92 -1.43 -34.05 -1.59
N GLN A 93 -0.14 -34.34 -1.46
CA GLN A 93 0.62 -35.45 -2.02
C GLN A 93 0.49 -36.76 -1.18
N MET A 94 0.62 -37.89 -1.90
CA MET A 94 1.28 -39.18 -1.59
C MET A 94 0.88 -40.02 -0.35
N ASP A 95 0.41 -41.27 -0.56
CA ASP A 95 1.12 -42.54 -0.22
C ASP A 95 0.38 -43.78 -0.80
N GLU A 96 1.03 -44.96 -0.83
CA GLU A 96 0.81 -46.14 -1.69
C GLU A 96 -0.17 -47.25 -1.20
N GLU A 97 -0.58 -48.07 -2.18
CA GLU A 97 -0.85 -49.53 -2.17
C GLU A 97 -2.18 -50.17 -1.69
N VAL A 98 -2.67 -51.06 -2.58
CA VAL A 98 -3.64 -52.19 -2.47
C VAL A 98 -5.04 -51.98 -1.86
N SER A 99 -6.09 -52.05 -2.70
CA SER A 99 -7.03 -53.21 -2.72
C SER A 99 -8.16 -53.04 -3.76
N ARG A 100 -8.79 -54.17 -4.09
CA ARG A 100 -9.53 -54.49 -5.31
C ARG A 100 -11.04 -54.17 -5.25
N ARG A 101 -11.64 -54.01 -6.45
CA ARG A 101 -13.07 -54.24 -6.86
C ARG A 101 -14.15 -53.20 -6.48
N GLY A 102 -14.88 -52.74 -7.53
CA GLY A 102 -16.32 -52.40 -7.47
C GLY A 102 -16.76 -51.04 -8.05
N SER A 103 -17.32 -51.01 -9.27
CA SER A 103 -18.14 -49.90 -9.86
C SER A 103 -19.62 -50.01 -9.40
N PRO A 104 -20.64 -49.18 -9.80
CA PRO A 104 -20.73 -47.98 -10.70
C PRO A 104 -21.72 -46.81 -10.28
N VAL A 105 -21.62 -45.65 -10.96
CA VAL A 105 -22.61 -44.61 -11.45
C VAL A 105 -24.09 -44.70 -10.94
N PRO A 106 -24.89 -43.62 -10.57
CA PRO A 106 -25.41 -42.59 -11.52
C PRO A 106 -26.10 -41.23 -11.06
N LYS A 107 -26.43 -40.37 -12.06
CA LYS A 107 -27.66 -39.51 -12.28
C LYS A 107 -27.75 -37.98 -11.93
N LYS A 108 -27.81 -37.18 -13.02
CA LYS A 108 -28.85 -36.20 -13.50
C LYS A 108 -29.40 -35.02 -12.63
N ARG A 109 -29.11 -33.79 -13.10
CA ARG A 109 -29.99 -32.70 -13.64
C ARG A 109 -31.37 -32.37 -12.97
N LYS A 110 -31.53 -31.17 -12.37
CA LYS A 110 -32.72 -30.24 -12.33
C LYS A 110 -32.33 -29.05 -11.41
N GLY A 111 -32.70 -27.78 -11.54
CA GLY A 111 -33.66 -27.00 -12.32
C GLY A 111 -33.89 -25.69 -11.53
N ARG A 112 -33.93 -24.55 -12.22
CA ARG A 112 -34.23 -23.19 -11.72
C ARG A 112 -35.60 -23.09 -11.04
N PRO A 113 -35.83 -22.22 -10.02
CA PRO A 113 -37.17 -21.79 -9.63
C PRO A 113 -37.56 -20.41 -10.22
N PRO A 114 -38.87 -20.13 -10.40
CA PRO A 114 -39.41 -19.01 -11.18
C PRO A 114 -39.72 -17.78 -10.32
N GLY A 115 -39.74 -16.60 -10.96
CA GLY A 115 -40.12 -15.33 -10.33
C GLY A 115 -41.63 -15.13 -10.22
N GLN A 116 -42.04 -14.32 -9.23
CA GLN A 116 -43.32 -13.62 -9.21
C GLN A 116 -43.12 -12.20 -8.68
N SER A 117 -43.79 -11.27 -9.37
CA SER A 117 -43.78 -9.82 -9.23
C SER A 117 -44.99 -9.38 -8.39
N LEU A 118 -44.81 -8.40 -7.50
CA LEU A 118 -45.86 -7.43 -7.13
C LEU A 118 -45.24 -6.06 -6.79
N SER A 119 -45.83 -5.04 -7.42
CA SER A 119 -45.85 -3.58 -7.17
C SER A 119 -45.58 -3.11 -5.72
N ASN A 120 -45.05 -1.93 -5.42
CA ASN A 120 -45.29 -0.61 -6.02
C ASN A 120 -44.24 0.45 -5.64
N ASP A 121 -44.17 1.47 -6.49
CA ASP A 121 -43.58 2.81 -6.46
C ASP A 121 -43.10 3.45 -5.13
N ARG A 122 -41.81 3.79 -5.05
CA ARG A 122 -41.30 5.11 -4.59
C ARG A 122 -39.76 5.20 -4.63
N GLY A 123 -39.26 6.25 -5.28
CA GLY A 123 -38.08 6.98 -4.81
C GLY A 123 -36.71 6.56 -5.36
N VAL A 124 -36.31 7.24 -6.42
CA VAL A 124 -34.92 7.40 -6.89
C VAL A 124 -33.99 7.81 -5.74
N SER A 125 -32.94 7.02 -5.48
CA SER A 125 -31.61 7.57 -5.17
C SER A 125 -30.54 6.48 -5.32
N GLY A 126 -29.71 6.61 -6.35
CA GLY A 126 -28.53 5.79 -6.55
C GLY A 126 -27.57 6.01 -5.39
N MET A 127 -27.27 4.94 -4.64
CA MET A 127 -26.22 4.95 -3.64
C MET A 127 -24.87 4.99 -4.36
N ALA A 128 -24.47 6.19 -4.75
CA ALA A 128 -23.09 6.51 -5.03
C ALA A 128 -22.29 6.16 -3.77
N TRP A 129 -21.35 5.25 -3.91
CA TRP A 129 -20.25 5.01 -2.99
C TRP A 129 -19.46 6.31 -2.85
N LYS A 130 -19.97 7.23 -2.04
CA LYS A 130 -19.21 8.38 -1.57
C LYS A 130 -18.03 7.79 -0.82
N LEU A 131 -16.83 7.93 -1.38
CA LEU A 131 -15.63 7.98 -0.56
C LEU A 131 -15.96 8.98 0.54
N LYS A 132 -16.14 8.46 1.76
CA LYS A 132 -16.13 9.27 2.95
C LYS A 132 -14.73 9.88 2.94
N VAL A 133 -14.64 11.14 2.53
CA VAL A 133 -13.47 11.98 2.79
C VAL A 133 -13.24 11.80 4.28
N SER A 134 -12.19 11.04 4.60
CA SER A 134 -11.78 10.82 5.98
C SER A 134 -11.59 12.20 6.57
N GLU A 135 -12.39 12.54 7.58
CA GLU A 135 -12.08 13.69 8.44
C GLU A 135 -10.60 13.58 8.83
N PRO A 136 -9.86 14.71 8.92
CA PRO A 136 -8.50 14.66 9.44
C PRO A 136 -8.56 13.88 10.75
N VAL A 137 -7.87 12.75 10.77
CA VAL A 137 -7.87 11.83 11.91
C VAL A 137 -7.51 12.67 13.12
N LYS A 138 -8.48 12.90 14.02
CA LYS A 138 -8.22 13.53 15.31
C LYS A 138 -7.26 12.61 16.04
N ARG A 139 -6.01 13.05 16.17
CA ARG A 139 -4.93 12.35 16.89
C ARG A 139 -4.90 12.75 18.36
N ASP A 140 -6.08 13.08 18.88
CA ASP A 140 -6.29 13.48 20.26
C ASP A 140 -6.90 12.30 21.00
N GLY A 141 -6.11 11.74 21.91
CA GLY A 141 -6.50 10.62 22.76
C GLY A 141 -5.30 9.98 23.43
N PRO A 142 -5.52 9.18 24.49
CA PRO A 142 -4.45 8.55 25.27
C PRO A 142 -3.57 7.61 24.44
N LYS A 143 -4.07 7.09 23.31
CA LYS A 143 -3.28 6.26 22.40
C LYS A 143 -2.15 7.03 21.69
N TRP A 144 -2.25 8.35 21.61
CA TRP A 144 -1.29 9.27 20.98
C TRP A 144 -0.53 10.11 22.01
N ASP A 145 -0.54 9.72 23.28
CA ASP A 145 0.23 10.37 24.33
C ASP A 145 1.69 9.90 24.30
N PRO A 146 2.69 10.78 24.06
CA PRO A 146 4.10 10.38 24.03
C PRO A 146 4.56 9.74 25.35
N SER A 147 3.95 10.11 26.49
CA SER A 147 4.28 9.55 27.80
C SER A 147 3.97 8.05 27.93
N ARG A 148 3.17 7.48 27.01
CA ARG A 148 2.93 6.02 26.99
C ARG A 148 4.13 5.23 26.48
N LEU A 149 5.03 5.86 25.71
CA LEU A 149 6.21 5.21 25.18
C LEU A 149 7.29 5.23 26.26
N THR A 150 7.43 4.11 26.97
CA THR A 150 8.45 3.91 28.00
C THR A 150 9.61 3.07 27.47
N GLU A 151 10.68 2.94 28.25
CA GLU A 151 11.81 2.05 27.94
C GLU A 151 11.41 0.57 27.86
N THR A 152 10.27 0.20 28.43
CA THR A 152 9.71 -1.17 28.39
C THR A 152 8.72 -1.37 27.25
N THR A 153 8.42 -0.32 26.49
CA THR A 153 7.45 -0.40 25.39
C THR A 153 8.03 -1.20 24.22
N THR A 154 7.27 -2.20 23.79
CA THR A 154 7.62 -3.08 22.68
C THR A 154 7.02 -2.60 21.37
N PHE A 155 7.81 -2.77 20.31
CA PHE A 155 7.43 -2.40 18.96
C PHE A 155 7.50 -3.59 18.03
N VAL A 156 6.72 -3.52 16.96
CA VAL A 156 6.68 -4.53 15.90
C VAL A 156 6.92 -3.87 14.54
N LEU A 157 7.58 -4.61 13.64
CA LEU A 157 7.71 -4.19 12.26
C LEU A 157 6.35 -4.25 11.57
N GLY A 158 6.02 -3.20 10.82
CA GLY A 158 4.75 -3.13 10.09
C GLY A 158 4.55 -4.27 9.09
N SER A 159 5.61 -4.80 8.50
CA SER A 159 5.54 -5.99 7.64
C SER A 159 5.12 -7.24 8.42
N ARG A 160 5.59 -7.40 9.67
CA ARG A 160 5.20 -8.49 10.57
C ARG A 160 3.77 -8.30 11.07
N ALA A 161 3.39 -7.09 11.45
CA ALA A 161 2.01 -6.77 11.85
C ALA A 161 0.99 -7.05 10.73
N ASN A 162 1.30 -6.67 9.49
CA ASN A 162 0.45 -7.02 8.34
C ASN A 162 0.30 -8.54 8.19
N LYS A 163 1.38 -9.30 8.36
CA LYS A 163 1.33 -10.76 8.23
C LYS A 163 0.57 -11.42 9.39
N ALA A 164 0.80 -10.95 10.61
CA ALA A 164 0.14 -11.43 11.82
C ALA A 164 -1.37 -11.18 11.82
N LEU A 165 -1.84 -10.08 11.23
CA LEU A 165 -3.27 -9.76 11.13
C LEU A 165 -3.95 -10.34 9.87
N GLY A 166 -3.34 -11.33 9.21
CA GLY A 166 -3.88 -11.92 7.97
C GLY A 166 -3.90 -10.99 6.74
N MET A 167 -3.25 -9.82 6.82
CA MET A 167 -3.21 -8.80 5.77
C MET A 167 -1.97 -8.89 4.86
N GLY A 168 -1.20 -9.99 4.93
CA GLY A 168 0.09 -10.14 4.26
C GLY A 168 0.06 -10.16 2.71
N GLY A 169 -1.11 -10.31 2.09
CA GLY A 169 -1.25 -10.44 0.63
C GLY A 169 -1.14 -9.12 -0.16
N THR A 170 -1.26 -7.95 0.48
CA THR A 170 -1.09 -6.66 -0.19
C THR A 170 -0.50 -5.63 0.78
N ARG A 171 0.62 -5.02 0.39
CA ARG A 171 1.33 -4.03 1.22
C ARG A 171 0.42 -2.84 1.53
N GLY A 172 0.46 -2.37 2.77
CA GLY A 172 -0.19 -1.14 3.20
C GLY A 172 -1.66 -1.26 3.61
N ARG A 173 -2.28 -2.46 3.51
CA ARG A 173 -3.68 -2.66 3.92
C ARG A 173 -3.93 -2.30 5.38
N LEU A 174 -3.01 -2.64 6.28
CA LEU A 174 -3.09 -2.27 7.69
C LEU A 174 -3.25 -0.75 7.88
N TYR A 175 -2.51 0.06 7.13
CA TYR A 175 -2.52 1.52 7.28
C TYR A 175 -3.74 2.19 6.66
N ILE A 176 -4.34 1.55 5.65
CA ILE A 176 -5.57 2.04 5.01
C ILE A 176 -6.77 1.69 5.88
N LYS A 177 -6.83 0.46 6.41
CA LYS A 177 -7.92 0.01 7.27
C LYS A 177 -7.89 0.70 8.65
N HIS A 178 -6.69 1.00 9.15
CA HIS A 178 -6.49 1.66 10.45
C HIS A 178 -5.74 2.98 10.29
N PRO A 179 -6.39 4.05 9.81
CA PRO A 179 -5.74 5.35 9.66
C PRO A 179 -5.42 6.02 11.01
N HIS A 180 -6.08 5.59 12.09
CA HIS A 180 -5.86 6.04 13.46
C HIS A 180 -4.72 5.32 14.19
N LEU A 181 -4.13 4.31 13.56
CA LEU A 181 -3.01 3.57 14.14
C LEU A 181 -1.73 4.42 14.06
N PHE A 182 -1.08 4.62 15.21
CA PHE A 182 0.22 5.27 15.24
C PHE A 182 1.23 4.47 14.43
N LYS A 183 2.00 5.16 13.60
CA LYS A 183 3.06 4.58 12.78
C LYS A 183 4.26 5.51 12.75
N TYR A 184 5.43 4.97 13.03
CA TYR A 184 6.69 5.68 12.93
C TYR A 184 7.47 5.16 11.72
N ALA A 185 7.92 6.06 10.84
CA ALA A 185 8.76 5.70 9.70
C ALA A 185 10.23 5.64 10.14
N ALA A 186 10.83 4.45 10.10
CA ALA A 186 12.23 4.27 10.47
C ALA A 186 13.16 5.02 9.51
N ASP A 187 14.04 5.85 10.08
CA ASP A 187 15.06 6.59 9.36
C ASP A 187 16.29 5.70 9.04
N PRO A 188 17.34 6.21 8.36
CA PRO A 188 18.53 5.41 8.05
C PRO A 188 19.24 4.84 9.29
N GLN A 189 19.31 5.58 10.40
CA GLN A 189 19.94 5.14 11.65
C GLN A 189 19.11 4.03 12.31
N ASP A 190 17.79 4.17 12.33
CA ASP A 190 16.86 3.15 12.82
C ASP A 190 16.99 1.85 12.03
N LYS A 191 17.01 1.96 10.69
CA LYS A 191 17.15 0.81 9.78
C LYS A 191 18.46 0.07 9.98
N HIS A 192 19.56 0.80 10.26
CA HIS A 192 20.84 0.19 10.57
C HIS A 192 20.75 -0.69 11.82
N TRP A 193 20.27 -0.12 12.93
CA TRP A 193 20.09 -0.85 14.19
C TRP A 193 19.13 -2.05 14.05
N LEU A 194 18.00 -1.87 13.35
CA LEU A 194 17.02 -2.94 13.10
C LEU A 194 17.60 -4.11 12.30
N THR A 195 18.60 -3.84 11.46
CA THR A 195 19.29 -4.88 10.70
C THR A 195 20.34 -5.58 11.57
N GLU A 196 21.09 -4.81 12.35
CA GLU A 196 22.08 -5.34 13.30
C GLU A 196 21.43 -6.31 14.31
N GLN A 197 20.27 -5.93 14.86
CA GLN A 197 19.47 -6.77 15.75
C GLN A 197 18.67 -7.88 15.02
N GLN A 198 18.92 -8.10 13.72
CA GLN A 198 18.27 -9.13 12.89
C GLN A 198 16.74 -9.06 12.87
N HIS A 199 16.16 -7.88 13.15
CA HIS A 199 14.73 -7.65 12.98
C HIS A 199 14.38 -7.50 11.50
N MET A 200 15.27 -6.89 10.72
CA MET A 200 15.21 -6.78 9.26
C MET A 200 16.26 -7.68 8.58
N ARG A 201 15.87 -8.38 7.51
CA ARG A 201 16.78 -9.28 6.74
C ARG A 201 17.59 -8.58 5.66
N ALA A 202 17.23 -7.36 5.28
CA ALA A 202 17.89 -6.61 4.21
C ALA A 202 17.75 -5.11 4.41
N ILE A 203 18.86 -4.39 4.23
CA ILE A 203 18.92 -2.93 4.14
C ILE A 203 18.48 -2.54 2.71
N GLY A 204 17.18 -2.59 2.44
CA GLY A 204 16.63 -2.23 1.14
C GLY A 204 15.87 -0.91 1.22
N GLY A 205 15.93 -0.08 0.17
CA GLY A 205 15.32 1.26 0.05
C GLY A 205 13.79 1.35 0.17
N LYS A 206 13.12 0.37 0.79
CA LYS A 206 11.70 0.41 1.15
C LYS A 206 11.52 1.06 2.52
N MET A 207 10.41 1.77 2.69
CA MET A 207 9.99 2.33 3.98
C MET A 207 9.71 1.19 4.97
N ALA A 208 10.23 1.30 6.19
CA ALA A 208 9.93 0.40 7.29
C ALA A 208 9.15 1.19 8.35
N TYR A 209 7.96 0.71 8.69
CA TYR A 209 7.15 1.31 9.75
C TYR A 209 7.30 0.52 11.05
N LEU A 210 7.44 1.22 12.16
CA LEU A 210 7.35 0.67 13.52
C LEU A 210 5.96 0.98 14.08
N LEU A 211 5.37 -0.01 14.73
CA LEU A 211 4.03 0.06 15.33
C LEU A 211 4.13 -0.40 16.78
N ILE A 212 3.31 0.17 17.66
CA ILE A 212 3.26 -0.20 19.07
C ILE A 212 2.61 -1.58 19.16
N GLU A 213 3.25 -2.50 19.87
CA GLU A 213 2.77 -3.88 19.96
C GLU A 213 1.38 -3.99 20.60
N GLU A 214 1.17 -3.24 21.69
CA GLU A 214 -0.11 -3.16 22.41
C GLU A 214 -1.27 -2.80 21.47
N ASP A 215 -1.09 -1.76 20.64
CA ASP A 215 -2.12 -1.34 19.69
C ASP A 215 -2.42 -2.42 18.64
N ILE A 216 -1.43 -3.22 18.23
CA ILE A 216 -1.65 -4.34 17.30
C ILE A 216 -2.38 -5.51 17.99
N ARG A 217 -2.11 -5.77 19.27
CA ARG A 217 -2.86 -6.77 20.05
C ARG A 217 -4.30 -6.36 20.27
N ASP A 218 -4.54 -5.09 20.60
CA ASP A 218 -5.89 -4.52 20.69
C ASP A 218 -6.65 -4.71 19.37
N LEU A 219 -5.99 -4.40 18.24
CA LEU A 219 -6.57 -4.60 16.92
C LEU A 219 -6.88 -6.07 16.64
N ALA A 220 -5.99 -6.99 17.01
CA ALA A 220 -6.22 -8.42 16.86
C ALA A 220 -7.40 -8.92 17.71
N ALA A 221 -7.66 -8.30 18.85
CA ALA A 221 -8.79 -8.63 19.74
C ALA A 221 -10.12 -8.02 19.30
N SER A 222 -10.11 -7.06 18.38
CA SER A 222 -11.33 -6.43 17.85
C SER A 222 -12.15 -7.39 16.99
N GLU A 223 -13.46 -7.15 16.89
CA GLU A 223 -14.42 -7.98 16.12
C GLU A 223 -13.99 -8.19 14.66
N ASP A 224 -13.29 -7.20 14.10
CA ASP A 224 -12.75 -7.22 12.74
C ASP A 224 -11.69 -8.32 12.48
N TYR A 225 -11.05 -8.84 13.53
CA TYR A 225 -9.89 -9.75 13.42
C TYR A 225 -9.99 -10.98 14.33
N ARG A 226 -10.76 -10.91 15.43
CA ARG A 226 -10.85 -11.97 16.44
C ARG A 226 -11.29 -13.32 15.87
N ASP A 227 -12.16 -13.28 14.86
CA ASP A 227 -12.67 -14.48 14.19
C ASP A 227 -11.90 -14.85 12.90
N SER A 228 -10.79 -14.16 12.61
CA SER A 228 -10.01 -14.42 11.41
C SER A 228 -9.08 -15.63 11.59
N VAL A 229 -9.25 -16.62 10.71
CA VAL A 229 -8.44 -17.86 10.71
C VAL A 229 -6.97 -17.62 10.34
N ASP A 230 -6.69 -16.46 9.75
CA ASP A 230 -5.36 -16.04 9.32
C ASP A 230 -4.59 -15.23 10.39
N LEU A 231 -5.16 -15.05 11.59
CA LEU A 231 -4.49 -14.38 12.70
C LEU A 231 -3.32 -15.23 13.22
N ARG A 232 -2.11 -14.63 13.26
CA ARG A 232 -0.86 -15.29 13.68
C ARG A 232 -0.02 -14.34 14.52
N LEU A 233 -0.41 -14.18 15.79
CA LEU A 233 0.26 -13.28 16.72
C LEU A 233 1.72 -13.69 16.99
N GLU A 234 2.06 -14.96 16.82
CA GLU A 234 3.40 -15.51 16.98
C GLU A 234 4.40 -14.90 15.97
N GLU A 235 3.89 -14.38 14.84
CA GLU A 235 4.71 -13.77 13.81
C GLU A 235 5.09 -12.32 14.08
N LEU A 236 4.46 -11.67 15.08
CA LEU A 236 4.72 -10.27 15.43
C LEU A 236 6.18 -10.04 15.81
N LYS A 237 6.77 -10.98 16.56
CA LYS A 237 8.17 -10.94 17.03
C LYS A 237 8.55 -9.54 17.50
N PRO A 238 7.95 -9.08 18.62
CA PRO A 238 8.20 -7.77 19.19
C PRO A 238 9.65 -7.60 19.63
N PHE A 239 10.06 -6.35 19.73
CA PHE A 239 11.37 -5.98 20.26
C PHE A 239 11.27 -4.68 21.06
N ILE A 240 12.22 -4.49 21.97
CA ILE A 240 12.38 -3.25 22.72
C ILE A 240 13.43 -2.40 21.99
N PRO A 241 13.08 -1.21 21.49
CA PRO A 241 14.02 -0.30 20.85
C PRO A 241 14.92 0.37 21.90
N PRO A 242 16.10 0.86 21.50
CA PRO A 242 17.00 1.58 22.38
C PRO A 242 16.42 2.97 22.73
N ALA A 243 16.83 3.53 23.87
CA ALA A 243 16.31 4.81 24.38
C ALA A 243 16.31 5.94 23.34
N TRP A 244 17.42 6.10 22.59
CA TRP A 244 17.53 7.13 21.54
C TRP A 244 16.49 6.98 20.42
N MET A 245 16.06 5.75 20.12
CA MET A 245 15.01 5.50 19.11
C MET A 245 13.63 5.79 19.71
N THR A 246 13.42 5.41 20.98
CA THR A 246 12.20 5.71 21.73
C THR A 246 11.96 7.22 21.84
N GLU A 247 12.98 8.01 22.14
CA GLU A 247 12.92 9.47 22.18
C GLU A 247 12.51 10.08 20.84
N LYS A 248 13.05 9.57 19.72
CA LYS A 248 12.64 10.00 18.38
C LYS A 248 11.16 9.70 18.11
N MET A 249 10.69 8.53 18.53
CA MET A 249 9.29 8.13 18.37
C MET A 249 8.34 8.97 19.24
N GLN A 250 8.73 9.28 20.48
CA GLN A 250 7.99 10.19 21.36
C GLN A 250 7.86 11.58 20.73
N LYS A 251 8.98 12.16 20.27
CA LYS A 251 8.97 13.48 19.61
C LYS A 251 8.13 13.47 18.34
N HIS A 252 8.19 12.39 17.56
CA HIS A 252 7.35 12.22 16.38
C HIS A 252 5.86 12.18 16.74
N MET A 253 5.50 11.41 17.76
CA MET A 253 4.12 11.33 18.26
C MET A 253 3.61 12.69 18.74
N GLU A 254 4.42 13.44 19.48
CA GLU A 254 4.07 14.79 19.93
C GLU A 254 3.88 15.77 18.76
N THR A 255 4.74 15.70 17.75
CA THR A 255 4.63 16.54 16.54
C THR A 255 3.32 16.25 15.81
N LEU A 256 2.93 14.98 15.69
CA LEU A 256 1.69 14.57 15.03
C LEU A 256 0.44 14.97 15.80
N ARG A 257 0.54 15.17 17.12
CA ARG A 257 -0.52 15.69 18.00
C ARG A 257 -0.64 17.21 17.89
N ARG A 258 0.47 17.96 18.00
CA ARG A 258 0.46 19.43 17.91
C ARG A 258 0.06 19.97 16.54
N GLY A 259 0.26 19.21 15.47
CA GLY A 259 -0.18 19.57 14.11
C GLY A 259 -1.71 19.66 13.91
N GLY A 260 -2.52 19.40 14.95
CA GLY A 260 -3.98 19.55 14.94
C GLY A 260 -4.51 20.86 15.56
N ASP A 261 -3.68 21.64 16.25
CA ASP A 261 -4.10 22.85 16.97
C ASP A 261 -3.29 24.07 16.50
N VAL A 262 -3.82 24.77 15.49
CA VAL A 262 -3.64 26.22 15.40
C VAL A 262 -5.01 26.81 15.73
N PRO A 263 -5.23 27.35 16.95
CA PRO A 263 -6.43 28.14 17.20
C PRO A 263 -6.44 29.33 16.24
N PRO A 264 -7.61 29.69 15.67
CA PRO A 264 -7.72 30.90 14.86
C PRO A 264 -7.24 32.11 15.69
N PRO A 265 -6.54 33.07 15.07
CA PRO A 265 -6.13 34.28 15.78
C PRO A 265 -7.37 34.95 16.35
N GLU A 266 -7.36 35.22 17.66
CA GLU A 266 -8.38 36.03 18.31
C GLU A 266 -8.43 37.40 17.62
N ASP A 267 -9.62 37.76 17.11
CA ASP A 267 -9.87 39.11 16.60
C ASP A 267 -9.63 40.12 17.73
N PRO A 268 -8.94 41.25 17.46
CA PRO A 268 -8.69 42.24 18.47
C PRO A 268 -10.01 42.89 18.93
N PRO A 269 -10.15 43.21 20.23
CA PRO A 269 -11.36 43.82 20.77
C PRO A 269 -11.58 45.24 20.21
N GLU A 270 -12.87 45.60 20.06
CA GLU A 270 -13.40 46.87 19.57
C GLU A 270 -12.73 48.14 20.12
#